data_AF-A0A3R9VGC8-F1
#
_entry.id   AF-A0A3R9VGC8-F1
#
_cell.length_a   1.000
_cell.length_b   1.000
_cell.length_c   1.000
_cell.angle_alpha   90.00
_cell.angle_beta   90.00
_cell.angle_gamma   90.00
#
_symmetry.space_group_name_H-M   'P 1'
#
loop_
_entity.id
_entity.type
_entity.pdbx_description
1 polymer ?
#
loop_
_entity_poly.entity_id
_entity_poly.type
_entity_poly.pdbx_seq_one_letter_code
_entity_poly.pdbx_strand_id
1 'polypeptide(L)'
;MRYAESRKNLAGCLGGLAGVGVALTGAAGGLWPLVVAGLYGAGALIAPPERPDAPDFEDGGERLEPLRADFTTLRAYLAEVDLPAVARERLDALDALLEALLEPGWVRDPDHLHVLARAVRQDVPEAVDAFVRTRWWSRVAPGTEPPERHLERQLDALHGEAAGIAAALQEAEELRQRTHTRYLEDRGRG
;
A
#
# COMPACT_ATOMS: atom_id res chain seq x y z
N MET A 1 -8.50 21.27 -8.23
CA MET A 1 -8.41 21.73 -9.64
C MET A 1 -7.35 20.90 -10.34
N ARG A 2 -7.76 20.06 -11.27
CA ARG A 2 -6.94 19.09 -12.00
C ARG A 2 -6.82 19.60 -13.42
N TYR A 3 -5.63 20.04 -13.83
CA TYR A 3 -5.36 20.46 -15.21
C TYR A 3 -3.90 20.16 -15.54
N ALA A 4 -3.67 19.04 -16.21
CA ALA A 4 -2.54 18.81 -17.14
C ALA A 4 -2.57 17.35 -17.63
N GLU A 5 -3.63 17.01 -18.35
CA GLU A 5 -3.52 16.02 -19.43
C GLU A 5 -2.56 16.60 -20.48
N SER A 6 -1.36 16.05 -20.67
CA SER A 6 -0.51 16.48 -21.78
C SER A 6 0.33 15.35 -22.36
N ARG A 7 -0.37 14.30 -22.80
CA ARG A 7 0.04 13.49 -23.97
C ARG A 7 -1.14 13.16 -24.88
N LYS A 8 -2.39 13.17 -24.37
CA LYS A 8 -3.60 12.93 -25.17
C LYS A 8 -4.01 14.13 -26.06
N ASN A 9 -3.57 15.35 -25.75
CA ASN A 9 -3.87 16.53 -26.57
C ASN A 9 -3.03 16.60 -27.87
N LEU A 10 -1.87 15.94 -27.91
CA LEU A 10 -0.98 15.94 -29.08
C LEU A 10 -1.45 15.01 -30.21
N ALA A 11 -2.21 13.96 -29.90
CA ALA A 11 -2.81 13.07 -30.89
C ALA A 11 -4.12 13.65 -31.49
N GLY A 12 -4.90 14.37 -30.67
CA GLY A 12 -6.11 15.07 -31.12
C GLY A 12 -5.82 16.24 -32.08
N CYS A 13 -4.75 16.99 -31.85
CA CYS A 13 -4.36 18.11 -32.72
C CYS A 13 -3.86 17.68 -34.11
N LEU A 14 -3.31 16.47 -34.28
CA LEU A 14 -2.91 15.94 -35.60
C LEU A 14 -4.13 15.43 -36.40
N GLY A 15 -5.14 14.85 -35.75
CA GLY A 15 -6.39 14.44 -36.39
C GLY A 15 -7.27 15.63 -36.84
N GLY A 16 -7.28 16.71 -36.05
CA GLY A 16 -8.02 17.93 -36.37
C GLY A 16 -7.49 18.68 -37.61
N LEU A 17 -6.17 18.68 -37.84
CA LEU A 17 -5.56 19.32 -39.02
C LEU A 17 -5.86 18.58 -40.33
N ALA A 18 -6.00 17.24 -40.31
CA ALA A 18 -6.40 16.46 -41.48
C ALA A 18 -7.87 16.70 -41.89
N GLY A 19 -8.76 16.91 -40.90
CA GLY A 19 -10.17 17.23 -41.13
C GLY A 19 -10.39 18.60 -41.79
N VAL A 20 -9.56 19.60 -41.46
CA VAL A 20 -9.63 20.94 -42.09
C VAL A 20 -9.11 20.91 -43.53
N GLY A 21 -8.13 20.06 -43.86
CA GLY A 21 -7.61 19.90 -45.22
C GLY A 21 -8.64 19.32 -46.22
N VAL A 22 -9.54 18.45 -45.76
CA VAL A 22 -10.60 17.86 -46.59
C VAL A 22 -11.76 18.85 -46.83
N ALA A 23 -12.05 19.73 -45.86
CA ALA A 23 -13.12 20.72 -46.01
C ALA A 23 -12.81 21.81 -47.06
N LEU A 24 -11.53 22.05 -47.38
CA LEU A 24 -11.11 23.12 -48.29
C LEU A 24 -11.08 22.72 -49.79
N THR A 25 -11.29 21.45 -50.16
CA THR A 25 -11.22 21.01 -51.58
C THR A 25 -12.56 21.04 -52.32
N GLY A 26 -13.67 21.36 -51.65
CA GLY A 26 -14.97 21.60 -52.30
C GLY A 26 -15.57 20.41 -53.09
N ALA A 27 -15.05 19.19 -52.91
CA ALA A 27 -15.34 18.06 -53.81
C ALA A 27 -16.55 17.19 -53.40
N ALA A 28 -17.22 17.46 -52.26
CA ALA A 28 -18.23 16.54 -51.71
C ALA A 28 -19.71 17.00 -51.82
N GLY A 29 -20.01 18.16 -52.41
CA GLY A 29 -21.38 18.61 -52.68
C GLY A 29 -22.39 18.41 -51.54
N GLY A 30 -23.68 18.25 -51.88
CA GLY A 30 -24.78 18.06 -50.91
C GLY A 30 -24.80 16.72 -50.16
N LEU A 31 -23.83 15.83 -50.41
CA LEU A 31 -23.73 14.51 -49.79
C LEU A 31 -22.74 14.47 -48.61
N TRP A 32 -22.16 15.62 -48.24
CA TRP A 32 -21.28 15.75 -47.08
C TRP A 32 -21.84 15.19 -45.76
N PRO A 33 -23.17 15.25 -45.44
CA PRO A 33 -23.67 14.67 -44.20
C PRO A 33 -23.55 13.15 -44.17
N LEU A 34 -23.68 12.49 -45.34
CA LEU A 34 -23.51 11.04 -45.48
C LEU A 34 -22.05 10.61 -45.33
N VAL A 35 -21.11 11.42 -45.84
CA VAL A 35 -19.68 11.18 -45.67
C VAL A 35 -19.27 11.36 -44.20
N VAL A 36 -19.78 12.39 -43.52
CA VAL A 36 -19.55 12.61 -42.09
C VAL A 36 -20.17 11.49 -41.25
N ALA A 37 -21.40 11.07 -41.54
CA ALA A 37 -22.04 9.95 -40.87
C ALA A 37 -21.30 8.62 -41.13
N GLY A 38 -20.80 8.41 -42.36
CA GLY A 38 -19.99 7.25 -42.73
C GLY A 38 -18.63 7.23 -42.03
N LEU A 39 -17.93 8.36 -41.94
CA LEU A 39 -16.66 8.47 -41.22
C LEU A 39 -16.83 8.33 -39.70
N TYR A 40 -17.90 8.89 -39.14
CA TYR A 40 -18.24 8.73 -37.72
C TYR A 40 -18.61 7.28 -37.41
N GLY A 41 -19.37 6.62 -38.29
CA GLY A 41 -19.70 5.20 -38.19
C GLY A 41 -18.49 4.27 -38.37
N ALA A 42 -17.61 4.55 -39.32
CA ALA A 42 -16.38 3.78 -39.53
C ALA A 42 -15.36 3.98 -38.41
N GLY A 43 -15.27 5.20 -37.85
CA GLY A 43 -14.46 5.50 -36.67
C GLY A 43 -14.95 4.78 -35.41
N ALA A 44 -16.27 4.63 -35.26
CA ALA A 44 -16.87 3.87 -34.16
C ALA A 44 -16.65 2.34 -34.29
N LEU A 45 -16.43 1.82 -35.50
CA LEU A 45 -16.20 0.40 -35.77
C LEU A 45 -14.71 -0.01 -35.70
N ILE A 46 -13.78 0.94 -35.80
CA ILE A 46 -12.32 0.70 -35.70
C ILE A 46 -11.76 1.12 -34.33
N ALA A 47 -12.53 1.84 -33.52
CA ALA A 47 -12.21 2.03 -32.11
C ALA A 47 -12.05 0.65 -31.45
N PRO A 48 -10.88 0.33 -30.85
CA PRO A 48 -10.76 -0.86 -30.03
C PRO A 48 -11.91 -0.83 -29.03
N PRO A 49 -12.62 -1.94 -28.79
CA PRO A 49 -13.66 -1.96 -27.78
C PRO A 49 -13.07 -1.32 -26.53
N GLU A 50 -13.80 -0.38 -25.94
CA GLU A 50 -13.49 0.11 -24.60
C GLU A 50 -13.34 -1.15 -23.75
N ARG A 51 -12.08 -1.51 -23.48
CA ARG A 51 -11.84 -2.50 -22.45
C ARG A 51 -12.46 -1.86 -21.22
N PRO A 52 -13.27 -2.59 -20.44
CA PRO A 52 -13.48 -2.19 -19.06
C PRO A 52 -12.10 -1.81 -18.54
N ASP A 53 -11.98 -0.67 -17.85
CA ASP A 53 -10.73 -0.33 -17.19
C ASP A 53 -10.23 -1.61 -16.55
N ALA A 54 -8.97 -1.98 -16.84
CA ALA A 54 -8.37 -3.09 -16.13
C ALA A 54 -8.66 -2.81 -14.66
N PRO A 55 -9.26 -3.75 -13.90
CA PRO A 55 -9.66 -3.46 -12.54
C PRO A 55 -8.47 -2.81 -11.88
N ASP A 56 -8.70 -1.63 -11.30
CA ASP A 56 -7.70 -0.98 -10.49
C ASP A 56 -7.49 -1.95 -9.33
N PHE A 57 -6.49 -2.82 -9.47
CA PHE A 57 -6.12 -3.71 -8.40
C PHE A 57 -5.52 -2.77 -7.38
N GLU A 58 -6.35 -2.36 -6.41
CA GLU A 58 -5.97 -1.48 -5.30
C GLU A 58 -4.50 -1.70 -5.01
N ASP A 59 -3.69 -0.68 -5.29
CA ASP A 59 -2.30 -0.68 -4.86
C ASP A 59 -2.33 -1.07 -3.38
N GLY A 60 -1.46 -1.98 -2.94
CA GLY A 60 -1.41 -2.38 -1.53
C GLY A 60 -1.33 -1.18 -0.56
N GLY A 61 -0.95 0.00 -1.08
CA GLY A 61 -1.04 1.30 -0.41
C GLY A 61 -2.44 1.73 0.03
N GLU A 62 -3.52 1.46 -0.71
CA GLU A 62 -4.89 1.79 -0.28
C GLU A 62 -5.34 0.95 0.92
N ARG A 63 -4.82 -0.28 1.08
CA ARG A 63 -5.03 -1.11 2.27
C ARG A 63 -4.11 -0.75 3.43
N LEU A 64 -2.93 -0.22 3.13
CA LEU A 64 -1.90 0.17 4.10
C LEU A 64 -2.24 1.51 4.78
N GLU A 65 -2.82 2.46 4.06
CA GLU A 65 -3.14 3.80 4.59
C GLU A 65 -4.12 3.76 5.77
N PRO A 66 -5.24 3.01 5.72
CA PRO A 66 -6.10 2.80 6.89
C PRO A 66 -5.34 2.18 8.06
N LEU A 67 -4.44 1.23 7.80
CA LEU A 67 -3.66 0.58 8.85
C LEU A 67 -2.64 1.54 9.49
N ARG A 68 -2.03 2.44 8.73
CA ARG A 68 -1.17 3.51 9.26
C ARG A 68 -1.94 4.48 10.15
N ALA A 69 -3.17 4.83 9.76
CA ALA A 69 -4.05 5.66 10.59
C ALA A 69 -4.45 4.94 11.89
N ASP A 70 -4.78 3.64 11.82
CA ASP A 70 -5.05 2.82 13.00
C ASP A 70 -3.82 2.74 13.92
N PHE A 71 -2.62 2.55 13.35
CA PHE A 71 -1.38 2.53 14.11
C PHE A 71 -1.08 3.86 14.78
N THR A 72 -1.33 4.98 14.12
CA THR A 72 -1.22 6.32 14.72
C THR A 72 -2.18 6.49 15.91
N THR A 73 -3.42 6.00 15.74
CA THR A 73 -4.43 6.01 16.81
C THR A 73 -4.01 5.13 17.99
N LEU A 74 -3.47 3.94 17.71
CA LEU A 74 -2.92 3.03 18.71
C LEU A 74 -1.80 3.70 19.51
N ARG A 75 -0.82 4.32 18.84
CA ARG A 75 0.29 5.01 19.51
C ARG A 75 -0.18 6.11 20.44
N ALA A 76 -1.16 6.91 20.00
CA ALA A 76 -1.76 7.94 20.83
C ALA A 76 -2.42 7.34 22.09
N TYR A 77 -3.15 6.22 21.95
CA TYR A 77 -3.72 5.49 23.09
C TYR A 77 -2.64 4.97 24.03
N LEU A 78 -1.59 4.31 23.51
CA LEU A 78 -0.53 3.69 24.31
C LEU A 78 0.35 4.70 25.06
N ALA A 79 0.44 5.94 24.56
CA ALA A 79 1.12 7.04 25.23
C ALA A 79 0.42 7.46 26.55
N GLU A 80 -0.90 7.30 26.63
CA GLU A 80 -1.70 7.64 27.81
C GLU A 80 -1.70 6.53 28.89
N VAL A 81 -1.32 5.30 28.52
CA VAL A 81 -1.30 4.17 29.46
C VAL A 81 -0.04 4.20 30.31
N ASP A 82 -0.17 4.13 31.64
CA ASP A 82 0.98 4.02 32.56
C ASP A 82 1.59 2.60 32.51
N LEU A 83 2.71 2.46 31.79
CA LEU A 83 3.48 1.22 31.68
C LEU A 83 4.79 1.30 32.50
N PRO A 84 5.21 0.18 33.12
CA PRO A 84 6.54 0.05 33.69
C PRO A 84 7.63 0.36 32.65
N ALA A 85 8.75 0.96 33.09
CA ALA A 85 9.83 1.39 32.19
C ALA A 85 10.31 0.28 31.22
N VAL A 86 10.48 -0.94 31.74
CA VAL A 86 10.95 -2.09 30.95
C VAL A 86 9.94 -2.54 29.89
N ALA A 87 8.64 -2.41 30.15
CA ALA A 87 7.59 -2.67 29.18
C ALA A 87 7.47 -1.53 28.17
N ARG A 88 7.68 -0.27 28.60
CA ARG A 88 7.74 0.89 27.71
C ARG A 88 8.87 0.74 26.69
N GLU A 89 10.08 0.40 27.13
CA GLU A 89 11.23 0.21 26.24
C GLU A 89 10.97 -0.85 25.16
N ARG A 90 10.33 -1.97 25.54
CA ARG A 90 9.93 -3.02 24.59
C ARG A 90 8.87 -2.55 23.61
N LEU A 91 7.89 -1.80 24.09
CA LEU A 91 6.85 -1.25 23.25
C LEU A 91 7.43 -0.24 22.25
N ASP A 92 8.34 0.63 22.68
CA ASP A 92 9.00 1.60 21.79
C ASP A 92 9.81 0.89 20.70
N ALA A 93 10.47 -0.24 21.02
CA ALA A 93 11.17 -1.06 20.05
C ALA A 93 10.22 -1.74 19.04
N LEU A 94 9.05 -2.20 19.50
CA LEU A 94 7.99 -2.72 18.63
C LEU A 94 7.41 -1.61 17.74
N ASP A 95 7.11 -0.45 18.31
CA ASP A 95 6.57 0.71 17.59
C ASP A 95 7.49 1.16 16.46
N ALA A 96 8.79 1.30 16.73
CA ALA A 96 9.77 1.67 15.71
C ALA A 96 9.82 0.66 14.55
N LEU A 97 9.71 -0.64 14.86
CA LEU A 97 9.71 -1.69 13.85
C LEU A 97 8.41 -1.70 13.03
N LEU A 98 7.26 -1.56 13.69
CA LEU A 98 5.97 -1.45 13.01
C LEU A 98 5.91 -0.18 12.14
N GLU A 99 6.42 0.95 12.61
CA GLU A 99 6.52 2.19 11.82
C GLU A 99 7.33 1.99 10.54
N ALA A 100 8.48 1.32 10.63
CA ALA A 100 9.30 1.01 9.46
C ALA A 100 8.61 0.04 8.48
N LEU A 101 7.95 -1.01 9.00
CA LEU A 101 7.24 -2.00 8.17
C LEU A 101 5.99 -1.43 7.49
N LEU A 102 5.34 -0.46 8.12
CA LEU A 102 4.18 0.24 7.59
C LEU A 102 4.56 1.37 6.64
N GLU A 103 5.84 1.60 6.35
CA GLU A 103 6.25 2.59 5.35
C GLU A 103 5.87 2.12 3.94
N PRO A 104 5.31 3.00 3.08
CA PRO A 104 4.80 2.58 1.78
C PRO A 104 5.87 1.91 0.92
N GLY A 105 5.52 0.78 0.31
CA GLY A 105 6.34 0.10 -0.68
C GLY A 105 7.17 -1.07 -0.15
N TRP A 106 7.34 -1.21 1.17
CA TRP A 106 8.06 -2.33 1.79
C TRP A 106 7.21 -3.60 1.85
N VAL A 107 6.08 -3.54 2.55
CA VAL A 107 5.18 -4.70 2.70
C VAL A 107 4.08 -4.62 1.65
N ARG A 108 4.02 -5.64 0.78
CA ARG A 108 2.97 -5.79 -0.25
C ARG A 108 2.26 -7.14 -0.16
N ASP A 109 2.87 -8.09 0.52
CA ASP A 109 2.35 -9.42 0.69
C ASP A 109 1.10 -9.39 1.60
N PRO A 110 -0.05 -9.92 1.15
CA PRO A 110 -1.30 -9.89 1.92
C PRO A 110 -1.20 -10.61 3.27
N ASP A 111 -0.41 -11.68 3.38
CA ASP A 111 -0.27 -12.44 4.62
C ASP A 111 0.52 -11.62 5.65
N HIS A 112 1.62 -10.99 5.23
CA HIS A 112 2.35 -10.05 6.09
C HIS A 112 1.49 -8.85 6.50
N LEU A 113 0.69 -8.28 5.59
CA LEU A 113 -0.24 -7.19 5.91
C LEU A 113 -1.31 -7.64 6.93
N HIS A 114 -1.80 -8.87 6.80
CA HIS A 114 -2.77 -9.41 7.75
C HIS A 114 -2.17 -9.56 9.16
N VAL A 115 -0.95 -10.06 9.27
CA VAL A 115 -0.24 -10.19 10.56
C VAL A 115 -0.04 -8.81 11.20
N LEU A 116 0.42 -7.82 10.43
CA LEU A 116 0.58 -6.45 10.94
C LEU A 116 -0.77 -5.83 11.35
N ALA A 117 -1.82 -6.06 10.57
CA ALA A 117 -3.16 -5.58 10.91
C ALA A 117 -3.68 -6.21 12.21
N ARG A 118 -3.45 -7.51 12.42
CA ARG A 118 -3.82 -8.22 13.66
C ARG A 118 -3.03 -7.67 14.85
N ALA A 119 -1.72 -7.48 14.69
CA ALA A 119 -0.88 -6.92 15.74
C ALA A 119 -1.35 -5.53 16.20
N VAL A 120 -1.63 -4.63 15.25
CA VAL A 120 -2.05 -3.25 15.52
C VAL A 120 -3.47 -3.18 16.09
N ARG A 121 -4.42 -3.92 15.51
CA ARG A 121 -5.84 -3.77 15.84
C ARG A 121 -6.28 -4.63 17.03
N GLN A 122 -5.54 -5.68 17.34
CA GLN A 122 -5.96 -6.67 18.33
C GLN A 122 -4.85 -6.99 19.32
N ASP A 123 -3.72 -7.56 18.88
CA ASP A 123 -2.81 -8.22 19.80
C ASP A 123 -2.12 -7.24 20.77
N VAL A 124 -1.67 -6.08 20.29
CA VAL A 124 -1.08 -5.03 21.14
C VAL A 124 -2.13 -4.43 22.09
N PRO A 125 -3.30 -3.96 21.61
CA PRO A 125 -4.38 -3.52 22.50
C PRO A 125 -4.76 -4.54 23.57
N GLU A 126 -4.90 -5.81 23.20
CA GLU A 126 -5.31 -6.88 24.09
C GLU A 126 -4.26 -7.17 25.17
N ALA A 127 -2.98 -7.23 24.80
CA ALA A 127 -1.88 -7.40 25.75
C ALA A 127 -1.85 -6.28 26.79
N VAL A 128 -2.01 -5.02 26.35
CA VAL A 128 -1.99 -3.85 27.23
C VAL A 128 -3.25 -3.78 28.11
N ASP A 129 -4.44 -4.05 27.57
CA ASP A 129 -5.68 -4.10 28.37
C ASP A 129 -5.62 -5.20 29.44
N ALA A 130 -5.17 -6.40 29.06
CA ALA A 130 -4.98 -7.50 29.98
C ALA A 130 -4.00 -7.14 31.10
N PHE A 131 -2.90 -6.46 30.78
CA PHE A 131 -1.95 -5.94 31.77
C PHE A 131 -2.61 -4.94 32.73
N VAL A 132 -3.26 -3.89 32.22
CA VAL A 132 -3.89 -2.83 33.03
C VAL A 132 -4.92 -3.43 33.98
N ARG A 133 -5.77 -4.34 33.47
CA ARG A 133 -6.79 -5.04 34.24
C ARG A 133 -6.19 -5.92 35.33
N THR A 134 -5.15 -6.69 35.01
CA THR A 134 -4.50 -7.60 35.95
C THR A 134 -3.71 -6.86 37.00
N ARG A 135 -3.02 -5.77 36.63
CA ARG A 135 -2.28 -4.91 37.56
C ARG A 135 -3.19 -4.31 38.61
N TRP A 136 -4.39 -3.86 38.24
CA TRP A 136 -5.39 -3.44 39.22
C TRP A 136 -5.73 -4.56 40.20
N TRP A 137 -6.05 -5.76 39.69
CA TRP A 137 -6.43 -6.90 40.54
C TRP A 137 -5.29 -7.38 41.44
N SER A 138 -4.05 -7.34 40.97
CA SER A 138 -2.88 -7.77 41.74
C SER A 138 -2.66 -6.95 43.02
N ARG A 139 -3.19 -5.72 43.10
CA ARG A 139 -3.19 -4.90 44.31
C ARG A 139 -4.16 -5.43 45.39
N VAL A 140 -5.19 -6.16 44.98
CA VAL A 140 -6.23 -6.71 45.86
C VAL A 140 -5.98 -8.19 46.15
N ALA A 141 -5.59 -8.96 45.14
CA ALA A 141 -5.28 -10.39 45.24
C ALA A 141 -4.05 -10.71 44.34
N PRO A 142 -2.84 -10.76 44.91
CA PRO A 142 -1.63 -11.04 44.14
C PRO A 142 -1.66 -12.43 43.51
N GLY A 143 -1.36 -12.50 42.21
CA GLY A 143 -1.18 -13.75 41.49
C GLY A 143 0.19 -14.40 41.73
N THR A 144 0.43 -15.53 41.08
CA THR A 144 1.71 -16.27 41.16
C THR A 144 2.84 -15.62 40.35
N GLU A 145 2.50 -14.95 39.24
CA GLU A 145 3.46 -14.26 38.39
C GLU A 145 3.10 -12.77 38.25
N PRO A 146 4.08 -11.84 38.24
CA PRO A 146 3.81 -10.42 38.07
C PRO A 146 3.20 -10.12 36.70
N PRO A 147 2.15 -9.27 36.61
CA PRO A 147 1.54 -8.89 35.33
C PRO A 147 2.55 -8.23 34.37
N GLU A 148 3.56 -7.54 34.90
CA GLU A 148 4.64 -6.92 34.13
C GLU A 148 5.42 -7.96 33.32
N ARG A 149 5.73 -9.12 33.91
CA ARG A 149 6.45 -10.21 33.23
C ARG A 149 5.65 -10.81 32.08
N HIS A 150 4.33 -10.85 32.22
CA HIS A 150 3.48 -11.37 31.15
C HIS A 150 3.45 -10.40 29.97
N LEU A 151 3.27 -9.10 30.23
CA LEU A 151 3.32 -8.06 29.20
C LEU A 151 4.68 -8.03 28.48
N GLU A 152 5.79 -8.07 29.23
CA GLU A 152 7.15 -8.11 28.66
C GLU A 152 7.30 -9.25 27.64
N ARG A 153 6.86 -10.47 28.00
CA ARG A 153 6.93 -11.64 27.10
C ARG A 153 6.02 -11.51 25.88
N GLN A 154 4.83 -10.93 26.05
CA GLN A 154 3.90 -10.70 24.95
C GLN A 154 4.50 -9.70 23.95
N LEU A 155 5.07 -8.59 24.42
CA LEU A 155 5.74 -7.61 23.57
C LEU A 155 6.97 -8.21 22.86
N ASP A 156 7.77 -9.01 23.57
CA ASP A 156 8.93 -9.71 22.96
C ASP A 156 8.47 -10.68 21.85
N ALA A 157 7.34 -11.38 22.04
CA ALA A 157 6.79 -12.29 21.04
C ALA A 157 6.27 -11.53 19.80
N LEU A 158 5.54 -10.44 20.00
CA LEU A 158 5.04 -9.58 18.92
C LEU A 158 6.19 -8.93 18.13
N HIS A 159 7.23 -8.47 18.84
CA HIS A 159 8.44 -7.97 18.20
C HIS A 159 9.13 -9.04 17.37
N GLY A 160 9.24 -10.27 17.88
CA GLY A 160 9.82 -11.40 17.14
C GLY A 160 9.06 -11.73 15.85
N GLU A 161 7.72 -11.70 15.89
CA GLU A 161 6.88 -11.91 14.70
C GLU A 161 7.09 -10.81 13.65
N ALA A 162 7.08 -9.54 14.08
CA ALA A 162 7.35 -8.40 13.19
C ALA A 162 8.79 -8.43 12.63
N ALA A 163 9.78 -8.83 13.44
CA ALA A 163 11.17 -8.95 13.01
C ALA A 163 11.35 -10.06 11.96
N GLY A 164 10.57 -11.15 12.08
CA GLY A 164 10.51 -12.19 11.06
C GLY A 164 10.04 -11.67 9.70
N ILE A 165 9.03 -10.79 9.69
CA ILE A 165 8.56 -10.13 8.46
C ILE A 165 9.68 -9.27 7.87
N ALA A 166 10.34 -8.44 8.69
CA ALA A 166 11.44 -7.59 8.24
C ALA A 166 12.60 -8.41 7.62
N ALA A 167 12.97 -9.52 8.25
CA ALA A 167 13.99 -10.43 7.75
C ALA A 167 13.61 -11.04 6.39
N ALA A 168 12.36 -11.50 6.24
CA ALA A 168 11.87 -12.05 4.97
C ALA A 168 11.90 -11.01 3.83
N LEU A 169 11.56 -9.75 4.11
CA LEU A 169 11.65 -8.66 3.12
C LEU A 169 13.10 -8.39 2.72
N GLN A 170 14.02 -8.36 3.69
CA GLN A 170 15.44 -8.15 3.45
C GLN A 170 16.02 -9.26 2.56
N GLU A 171 15.73 -10.52 2.87
CA GLU A 171 16.18 -11.68 2.08
C GLU A 171 15.64 -11.63 0.63
N ALA A 172 14.38 -11.23 0.46
CA ALA A 172 13.76 -11.08 -0.85
C ALA A 172 14.45 -10.00 -1.69
N GLU A 173 14.78 -8.85 -1.08
CA GLU A 173 15.48 -7.76 -1.76
C GLU A 173 16.93 -8.15 -2.11
N GLU A 174 17.64 -8.80 -1.21
CA GLU A 174 18.98 -9.33 -1.48
C GLU A 174 18.99 -10.34 -2.64
N LEU A 175 17.98 -11.21 -2.71
CA LEU A 175 17.81 -12.12 -3.84
C LEU A 175 17.56 -11.37 -5.15
N ARG A 176 16.74 -10.31 -5.11
CA ARG A 176 16.46 -9.46 -6.28
C ARG A 176 17.72 -8.77 -6.78
N GLN A 177 18.50 -8.18 -5.87
CA GLN A 177 19.76 -7.51 -6.20
C GLN A 177 20.80 -8.47 -6.77
N ARG A 178 20.97 -9.65 -6.17
CA ARG A 178 21.86 -10.69 -6.70
C ARG A 178 21.46 -11.14 -8.11
N THR A 179 20.16 -11.36 -8.32
CA THR A 179 19.63 -11.76 -9.62
C THR A 179 19.87 -10.68 -10.67
N HIS A 180 19.62 -9.42 -10.33
CA HIS A 180 19.85 -8.30 -11.23
C HIS A 180 21.33 -8.10 -11.56
N THR A 181 22.21 -8.20 -10.56
CA THR A 181 23.66 -8.10 -10.73
C THR A 181 24.16 -9.17 -11.70
N ARG A 182 23.79 -10.45 -11.49
CA ARG A 182 24.14 -11.54 -12.39
C ARG A 182 23.67 -11.29 -13.82
N TYR A 183 22.43 -10.83 -13.98
CA TYR A 183 21.88 -10.50 -15.30
C TYR A 183 22.68 -9.40 -16.03
N LEU A 184 23.10 -8.36 -15.31
CA LEU A 184 23.92 -7.28 -15.88
C LEU A 184 25.30 -7.79 -16.30
N GLU A 185 25.94 -8.62 -15.47
CA GLU A 185 27.24 -9.23 -15.76
C GLU A 185 27.17 -10.14 -16.99
N ASP A 186 26.13 -10.98 -17.10
CA ASP A 186 25.95 -11.88 -18.24
C ASP A 186 25.70 -11.09 -19.53
N ARG A 187 24.92 -10.00 -19.48
CA ARG A 187 24.68 -9.13 -20.65
C ARG A 187 25.95 -8.45 -21.13
N GLY A 188 26.83 -8.01 -20.23
CA GLY A 188 28.08 -7.33 -20.61
C GLY A 188 29.12 -8.24 -21.27
N ARG A 189 28.91 -9.57 -21.24
CA ARG A 189 29.82 -10.57 -21.81
C ARG A 189 29.39 -11.10 -23.18
N GLY A 190 28.19 -10.78 -23.66
CA GLY A 190 27.65 -11.17 -24.98
C GLY A 190 27.59 -9.99 -25.94
#